data_AF-A0A1H2Y671-F1
#
_entry.id   AF-A0A1H2Y671-F1
#
_cell.length_a   1.000
_cell.length_b   1.000
_cell.length_c   1.000
_cell.angle_alpha   90.00
_cell.angle_beta   90.00
_cell.angle_gamma   90.00
#
_symmetry.space_group_name_H-M   'P 1'
#
loop_
_entity.id
_entity.type
_entity.pdbx_description
1 polymer ?
#
loop_
_entity_poly.entity_id
_entity_poly.type
_entity_poly.pdbx_seq_one_letter_code
_entity_poly.pdbx_strand_id
1 'polypeptide(L)'
;MLKLPIDEIYIGGNSKARNPRMQTILRMVGFGDNAGSDFPAILETWKNNGWKTPELVENTVLNQVTLSLSFVKATTKSSNKKSAIKKCQ
;
A
#
# COMPACT_ATOMS: atom_id res chain seq x y z
N MET A 1 -15.36 -7.36 -3.61
CA MET A 1 -15.38 -6.07 -2.89
C MET A 1 -14.43 -6.05 -1.71
N LEU A 2 -13.81 -4.91 -1.43
CA LEU A 2 -12.96 -4.71 -0.25
C LEU A 2 -13.80 -4.77 1.03
N LYS A 3 -13.20 -5.27 2.12
CA LYS A 3 -13.85 -5.31 3.45
C LYS A 3 -13.55 -4.07 4.29
N LEU A 4 -12.57 -3.28 3.87
CA LEU A 4 -12.07 -2.07 4.51
C LEU A 4 -11.95 -0.97 3.44
N PRO A 5 -12.11 0.31 3.80
CA PRO A 5 -11.78 1.43 2.92
C PRO A 5 -10.33 1.34 2.42
N ILE A 6 -10.06 1.84 1.21
CA ILE A 6 -8.72 1.83 0.62
C ILE A 6 -7.72 2.54 1.55
N ASP A 7 -8.07 3.71 2.08
CA ASP A 7 -7.17 4.49 2.95
C ASP A 7 -6.73 3.72 4.21
N GLU A 8 -7.63 2.95 4.83
CA GLU A 8 -7.30 2.10 5.99
C GLU A 8 -6.34 0.97 5.63
N ILE A 9 -6.46 0.41 4.42
CA ILE A 9 -5.55 -0.63 3.92
C ILE A 9 -4.15 -0.07 3.72
N TYR A 10 -4.04 1.17 3.20
CA TYR A 10 -2.77 1.87 3.01
C TYR A 10 -2.09 2.25 4.33
N ILE A 11 -2.86 2.63 5.35
CA ILE A 11 -2.34 2.90 6.70
C ILE A 11 -1.88 1.59 7.38
N GLY A 12 -2.64 0.51 7.18
CA GLY A 12 -2.41 -0.78 7.84
C GLY A 12 -2.86 -0.80 9.29
N GLY A 13 -2.47 -1.84 10.02
CA GLY A 13 -2.83 -2.05 11.44
C GLY A 13 -4.27 -2.53 11.67
N ASN A 14 -5.21 -2.15 10.81
CA ASN A 14 -6.55 -2.75 10.75
C ASN A 14 -6.62 -3.81 9.66
N SER A 15 -7.17 -4.97 10.00
CA SER A 15 -7.30 -6.06 9.04
C SER A 15 -8.58 -6.85 9.25
N LYS A 16 -9.21 -7.18 8.13
CA LYS A 16 -10.42 -7.99 8.11
C LYS A 16 -10.32 -9.00 6.97
N ALA A 17 -9.72 -10.16 7.26
CA ALA A 17 -9.55 -11.21 6.27
C ALA A 17 -10.88 -11.68 5.66
N ARG A 18 -10.85 -12.05 4.38
CA ARG A 18 -12.00 -12.70 3.73
C ARG A 18 -12.26 -14.07 4.36
N ASN A 19 -11.19 -14.84 4.57
CA ASN A 19 -11.21 -16.16 5.21
C ASN A 19 -10.25 -16.18 6.43
N PRO A 20 -10.74 -15.88 7.64
CA PRO A 20 -9.91 -15.84 8.86
C PRO A 20 -9.25 -17.17 9.23
N ARG A 21 -9.89 -18.29 8.85
CA ARG A 21 -9.33 -19.64 9.09
C ARG A 21 -8.10 -19.87 8.23
N MET A 22 -8.20 -19.59 6.92
CA MET A 22 -7.05 -19.67 6.01
C MET A 22 -5.90 -18.77 6.44
N GLN A 23 -6.20 -17.53 6.85
CA GLN A 23 -5.18 -16.63 7.38
C GLN A 23 -4.45 -17.23 8.59
N THR A 24 -5.20 -17.84 9.51
CA THR A 24 -4.64 -18.50 10.69
C THR A 24 -3.78 -19.70 10.31
N ILE A 25 -4.23 -20.51 9.35
CA ILE A 25 -3.45 -21.65 8.85
C ILE A 25 -2.12 -21.16 8.25
N LEU A 26 -2.15 -20.16 7.36
CA LEU A 26 -0.93 -19.58 6.76
C LEU A 26 0.05 -19.05 7.81
N ARG A 27 -0.45 -18.40 8.86
CA ARG A 27 0.38 -17.96 9.99
C ARG A 27 0.99 -19.14 10.75
N MET A 28 0.22 -20.20 11.03
CA MET A 28 0.72 -21.38 11.74
C MET A 28 1.81 -22.12 10.97
N VAL A 29 1.76 -22.13 9.63
CA VAL A 29 2.79 -22.75 8.78
C VAL A 29 3.93 -21.79 8.41
N GLY A 30 3.99 -20.59 9.01
CA GLY A 30 5.08 -19.63 8.84
C GLY A 30 5.05 -18.78 7.56
N PHE A 31 3.92 -18.76 6.83
CA PHE A 31 3.75 -18.01 5.58
C PHE A 31 2.93 -16.71 5.76
N GLY A 32 2.78 -16.20 6.98
CA GLY A 32 2.07 -14.94 7.21
C GLY A 32 2.38 -14.33 8.57
N ASP A 33 2.48 -13.00 8.59
CA ASP A 33 2.63 -12.21 9.80
C ASP A 33 1.26 -11.88 10.42
N ASN A 34 1.22 -10.86 11.26
CA ASN A 34 0.00 -10.33 11.84
C ASN A 34 -0.91 -9.72 10.77
N ALA A 35 -2.21 -9.86 10.96
CA ALA A 35 -3.21 -9.30 10.08
C ALA A 35 -3.01 -7.78 9.91
N GLY A 36 -2.75 -7.30 8.68
CA GLY A 36 -2.74 -5.87 8.38
C GLY A 36 -1.37 -5.17 8.46
N SER A 37 -0.28 -5.90 8.72
CA SER A 37 1.09 -5.37 8.56
C SER A 37 1.61 -5.49 7.12
N ASP A 38 1.10 -6.46 6.36
CA ASP A 38 1.71 -6.87 5.09
C ASP A 38 1.60 -5.80 4.00
N PHE A 39 0.49 -5.07 3.94
CA PHE A 39 0.29 -4.06 2.90
C PHE A 39 1.25 -2.87 3.06
N PRO A 40 1.41 -2.25 4.25
CA PRO A 40 2.48 -1.30 4.51
C PRO A 40 3.88 -1.85 4.18
N ALA A 41 4.17 -3.11 4.51
CA ALA A 41 5.47 -3.73 4.20
C ALA A 41 5.74 -3.84 2.68
N ILE A 42 4.71 -4.12 1.87
CA ILE A 42 4.79 -4.07 0.40
C ILE A 42 5.13 -2.65 -0.06
N LEU A 43 4.43 -1.63 0.46
CA LEU A 43 4.69 -0.23 0.08
C LEU A 43 6.11 0.20 0.45
N GLU A 44 6.58 -0.19 1.64
CA GLU A 44 7.93 0.10 2.12
C GLU A 44 8.99 -0.58 1.23
N THR A 45 8.79 -1.86 0.90
CA THR A 45 9.69 -2.60 0.02
C THR A 45 9.84 -1.92 -1.34
N TRP A 46 8.72 -1.47 -1.94
CA TRP A 46 8.76 -0.77 -3.21
C TRP A 46 9.45 0.60 -3.12
N LYS A 47 9.18 1.35 -2.06
CA LYS A 47 9.82 2.64 -1.78
C LYS A 47 11.34 2.48 -1.63
N ASN A 48 11.78 1.48 -0.85
CA ASN A 48 13.20 1.23 -0.58
C ASN A 48 13.96 0.83 -1.85
N ASN A 49 13.31 0.14 -2.78
CA ASN A 49 13.87 -0.18 -4.09
C ASN A 49 13.77 0.97 -5.11
N GLY A 50 13.12 2.09 -4.75
CA GLY A 50 12.92 3.24 -5.63
C GLY A 50 12.00 2.96 -6.82
N TRP A 51 11.09 1.99 -6.69
CA TRP A 51 10.10 1.66 -7.71
C TRP A 51 8.82 2.50 -7.58
N LYS A 52 8.01 2.52 -8.64
CA LYS A 52 6.69 3.17 -8.62
C LYS A 52 5.82 2.53 -7.54
N THR A 53 5.18 3.35 -6.72
CA THR A 53 4.30 2.90 -5.64
C THR A 53 3.21 1.95 -6.14
N PRO A 54 2.98 0.82 -5.44
CA PRO A 54 1.87 -0.09 -5.69
C PRO A 54 0.50 0.62 -5.69
N GLU A 55 -0.38 0.18 -6.59
CA GLU A 55 -1.71 0.78 -6.76
C GLU A 55 -2.81 -0.27 -6.51
N LEU A 56 -3.70 0.02 -5.57
CA LEU A 56 -4.85 -0.83 -5.24
C LEU A 56 -6.14 -0.20 -5.79
N VAL A 57 -6.82 -0.91 -6.68
CA VAL A 57 -8.06 -0.45 -7.31
C VAL A 57 -9.16 -1.48 -7.09
N GLU A 58 -10.33 -1.01 -6.68
CA GLU A 58 -11.56 -1.81 -6.62
C GLU A 58 -12.45 -1.50 -7.81
N ASN A 59 -12.82 -2.54 -8.57
CA ASN A 59 -13.85 -2.48 -9.60
C ASN A 59 -15.13 -3.13 -9.08
N THR A 60 -16.11 -2.31 -8.73
CA THR A 60 -17.38 -2.77 -8.15
C THR A 60 -18.29 -3.46 -9.17
N VAL A 61 -18.22 -3.07 -10.45
CA VAL A 61 -19.02 -3.68 -11.53
C VAL A 61 -18.58 -5.13 -11.76
N LEU A 62 -17.27 -5.37 -11.79
CA LEU A 62 -16.69 -6.70 -11.99
C LEU A 62 -16.44 -7.45 -10.68
N ASN A 63 -16.81 -6.87 -9.53
CA ASN A 63 -16.52 -7.40 -8.18
C ASN A 63 -15.05 -7.75 -7.94
N GLN A 64 -14.15 -7.06 -8.63
CA GLN A 64 -12.72 -7.35 -8.67
C GLN A 64 -11.94 -6.33 -7.83
N VAL A 65 -10.85 -6.79 -7.23
CA VAL A 65 -9.86 -5.92 -6.59
C VAL A 65 -8.52 -6.25 -7.24
N THR A 66 -7.82 -5.23 -7.71
CA THR A 66 -6.55 -5.36 -8.42
C THR A 66 -5.47 -4.61 -7.65
N LEU A 67 -4.40 -5.31 -7.28
CA LEU A 67 -3.16 -4.71 -6.79
C LEU A 67 -2.12 -4.76 -7.91
N SER A 68 -1.72 -3.60 -8.41
CA SER A 68 -0.70 -3.48 -9.46
C SER A 68 0.66 -3.15 -8.86
N LEU A 69 1.62 -4.02 -9.11
CA LEU A 69 3.02 -3.89 -8.68
C LEU A 69 3.90 -3.60 -9.90
N SER A 70 4.62 -2.47 -9.88
CA SER A 70 5.51 -2.08 -10.97
C SER A 70 6.96 -2.05 -10.51
N PHE A 71 7.87 -2.62 -11.30
CA PHE A 71 9.31 -2.58 -11.05
C PHE A 71 10.01 -1.41 -11.76
N VAL A 72 9.24 -0.53 -12.40
CA VAL A 72 9.77 0.67 -13.04
C VAL A 72 10.20 1.67 -11.96
N LYS A 73 11.38 2.27 -12.12
CA LYS A 73 11.88 3.30 -11.20
C LYS A 73 10.89 4.48 -11.12
N ALA A 74 10.67 4.97 -9.90
CA ALA A 74 9.86 6.16 -9.70
C ALA A 74 10.56 7.37 -10.34
N THR A 75 9.90 8.02 -11.31
CA THR A 75 10.39 9.28 -11.87
C THR A 75 10.29 10.34 -10.78
N THR A 76 11.42 10.80 -10.25
CA THR A 76 11.46 11.92 -9.32
C THR A 76 11.04 13.18 -10.07
N LYS A 77 9.75 13.53 -10.02
CA LYS A 77 9.35 14.91 -10.32
C LYS A 77 9.92 15.76 -9.19
N SER A 78 11.07 16.39 -9.43
CA SER A 78 11.65 17.38 -8.53
C SER A 78 10.67 18.55 -8.43
N SER A 79 9.83 18.55 -7.40
CA SER A 79 9.12 19.75 -6.97
C SER A 79 10.16 20.69 -6.35
N ASN A 80 10.85 21.44 -7.19
CA ASN A 80 11.74 22.51 -6.80
C ASN A 80 10.88 23.67 -6.25
N LYS A 81 10.38 23.55 -5.01
CA LYS A 81 9.83 24.70 -4.28
C LYS A 81 11.03 25.59 -3.91
N LYS A 82 11.38 26.50 -4.83
CA LYS A 82 12.25 27.63 -4.50
C LYS A 82 11.63 28.37 -3.32
N SER A 83 12.35 28.33 -2.21
CA SER A 83 12.28 29.30 -1.13
C SER A 83 12.26 30.71 -1.72
N ALA A 84 11.23 31.49 -1.39
CA ALA A 84 11.26 32.94 -1.50
C ALA A 84 11.01 33.50 -0.11
N ILE A 85 12.08 33.55 0.68
CA ILE A 85 12.21 34.52 1.77
C ILE A 85 12.09 35.91 1.10
N LYS A 86 11.00 36.63 1.34
CA LYS A 86 11.01 38.09 1.27
C LYS A 86 10.87 38.66 2.68
N LYS A 87 12.03 39.04 3.20
CA LYS A 87 12.21 39.95 4.33
C LYS A 87 11.69 41.34 3.94
N CYS A 88 11.15 42.04 4.94
CA CYS A 88 11.07 43.50 5.11
C CYS A 88 10.34 44.31 4.03
N GLN A 89 9.15 44.81 4.38
CA GLN A 89 8.91 46.24 4.59
C GLN A 89 7.91 46.41 5.74
#